data_AF-A0A3M1CA42-F1
#
_entry.id   AF-A0A3M1CA42-F1
#
_cell.length_a   1.000
_cell.length_b   1.000
_cell.length_c   1.000
_cell.angle_alpha   90.00
_cell.angle_beta   90.00
_cell.angle_gamma   90.00
#
_symmetry.space_group_name_H-M   'P 1'
#
loop_
_entity.id
_entity.type
_entity.pdbx_description
1 polymer ?
#
loop_
_entity_poly.entity_id
_entity_poly.type
_entity_poly.pdbx_seq_one_letter_code
_entity_poly.pdbx_strand_id
1 'polypeptide(L)'
;MLLFFVYLVLFAFCIYKCNFFRGKHFVLAALALKAIFVLLITYTHIGQNSAFNTADEDNYFHDVCLFHQLARQHPGYYLQFLFDIEPSDEKIYNQYFSQTNAWYKAPEFFYNDNRWVIKIHSILSFASGCALGVHRLFSVMFSIIGWTLILNVVIKVFSRKNKVYSDAFYGWLFFVSSLFPSFFFFNNFILKESIMILFAGLLMSLVYQWIVEKKYSWINIVTGSVLILISCIFRPMYLIPLMSLTSFFLIIDRYVTTHKVIFFIAILFASFILKYGIIEIVFHKNIFGIIQYRQERFLDASRGGIFLVNEKKFVRVPYDWNNLKIDSTNAEEQKIYIKKDVPLMYWYISNLNDTIIENNRDTADSYRILYYIQRANRTVYVQPINVHKSLLYNIKSILQAVNVFFFYPRDIKNIMDVVVWFENILIVILLVMVVGNFKAYPLYHTYILVLILY
;
A
#
# COMPACT_ATOMS: atom_id res chain seq x y z
N MET A 1 24.94 -5.83 -9.90
CA MET A 1 25.48 -4.63 -9.22
C MET A 1 25.92 -3.54 -10.17
N LEU A 2 26.71 -3.80 -11.22
CA LEU A 2 27.12 -2.76 -12.19
C LEU A 2 25.93 -1.98 -12.78
N LEU A 3 24.90 -2.70 -13.26
CA LEU A 3 23.70 -2.10 -13.85
C LEU A 3 22.95 -1.15 -12.90
N PHE A 4 22.96 -1.44 -11.59
CA PHE A 4 22.39 -0.55 -10.58
C PHE A 4 23.11 0.80 -10.55
N PHE A 5 24.45 0.79 -10.54
CA PHE A 5 25.23 2.03 -10.54
C PHE A 5 25.06 2.81 -11.85
N VAL A 6 24.95 2.12 -13.00
CA VAL A 6 24.66 2.76 -14.29
C VAL A 6 23.33 3.52 -14.22
N TYR A 7 22.25 2.88 -13.75
CA TYR A 7 20.96 3.55 -13.59
C TYR A 7 20.97 4.63 -12.50
N LEU A 8 21.70 4.45 -11.41
CA LEU A 8 21.82 5.46 -10.37
C LEU A 8 22.47 6.74 -10.90
N VAL A 9 23.58 6.61 -11.65
CA VAL A 9 24.24 7.74 -12.31
C VAL A 9 23.33 8.37 -13.35
N LEU A 10 22.62 7.56 -14.15
CA LEU A 10 21.66 8.06 -15.12
C LEU A 10 20.53 8.86 -14.45
N PHE A 11 19.93 8.36 -13.39
CA PHE A 11 18.87 9.05 -12.65
C PHE A 11 19.37 10.31 -11.97
N ALA A 12 20.56 10.27 -11.35
CA ALA A 12 21.19 11.45 -10.79
C ALA A 12 21.45 12.51 -11.87
N PHE A 13 21.94 12.11 -13.05
CA PHE A 13 22.14 12.99 -14.20
C PHE A 13 20.81 13.59 -14.67
N CYS A 14 19.76 12.78 -14.81
CA CYS A 14 18.42 13.23 -15.18
C CYS A 14 17.87 14.26 -14.17
N ILE A 15 18.02 14.01 -12.86
CA ILE A 15 17.58 14.95 -11.82
C ILE A 15 18.38 16.26 -11.88
N TYR A 16 19.69 16.17 -12.08
CA TYR A 16 20.55 17.34 -12.15
C TYR A 16 20.26 18.20 -13.40
N LYS A 17 20.05 17.57 -14.56
CA LYS A 17 19.82 18.28 -15.82
C LYS A 17 18.39 18.76 -16.00
N CYS A 18 17.39 18.02 -15.52
CA CYS A 18 16.00 18.35 -15.78
C CYS A 18 15.51 19.50 -14.87
N ASN A 19 14.98 20.57 -15.47
CA ASN A 19 14.40 21.71 -14.74
C ASN A 19 13.08 21.39 -14.04
N PHE A 20 12.56 20.18 -14.28
CA PHE A 20 11.42 19.62 -13.56
C PHE A 20 11.66 19.54 -12.04
N PHE A 21 12.90 19.24 -11.63
CA PHE A 21 13.28 19.13 -10.21
C PHE A 21 13.80 20.47 -9.70
N ARG A 22 13.08 21.05 -8.72
CA ARG A 22 13.54 22.22 -7.95
C ARG A 22 14.31 21.77 -6.73
N GLY A 23 15.25 22.59 -6.26
CA GLY A 23 16.10 22.23 -5.12
C GLY A 23 16.92 20.96 -5.38
N LYS A 24 17.49 20.84 -6.59
CA LYS A 24 18.11 19.61 -7.13
C LYS A 24 19.07 18.90 -6.17
N HIS A 25 19.86 19.64 -5.40
CA HIS A 25 20.79 19.08 -4.42
C HIS A 25 20.09 18.24 -3.34
N PHE A 26 18.92 18.69 -2.88
CA PHE A 26 18.13 17.95 -1.88
C PHE A 26 17.44 16.73 -2.47
N VAL A 27 16.94 16.84 -3.71
CA VAL A 27 16.37 15.68 -4.44
C VAL A 27 17.44 14.62 -4.69
N LEU A 28 18.65 15.05 -5.07
CA LEU A 28 19.81 14.16 -5.22
C LEU A 28 20.23 13.53 -3.88
N ALA A 29 20.21 14.29 -2.79
CA ALA A 29 20.49 13.75 -1.45
C ALA A 29 19.45 12.68 -1.04
N ALA A 30 18.16 12.93 -1.32
CA ALA A 30 17.10 11.95 -1.08
C ALA A 30 17.30 10.68 -1.95
N LEU A 31 17.62 10.84 -3.24
CA LEU A 31 17.95 9.71 -4.12
C LEU A 31 19.14 8.92 -3.58
N ALA A 32 20.23 9.58 -3.19
CA ALA A 32 21.44 8.94 -2.69
C ALA A 32 21.15 8.13 -1.42
N LEU A 33 20.43 8.71 -0.46
CA LEU A 33 20.05 8.02 0.77
C LEU A 33 19.13 6.82 0.49
N LYS A 34 18.12 6.98 -0.35
CA LYS A 34 17.23 5.89 -0.77
C LYS A 34 17.99 4.80 -1.53
N ALA A 35 18.96 5.16 -2.36
CA ALA A 35 19.81 4.20 -3.08
C ALA A 35 20.72 3.41 -2.13
N ILE A 36 21.32 4.05 -1.12
CA ILE A 36 22.08 3.37 -0.06
C ILE A 36 21.18 2.38 0.67
N PHE A 37 19.97 2.79 1.02
CA PHE A 37 18.99 1.93 1.67
C PHE A 37 18.59 0.73 0.79
N VAL A 38 18.33 0.94 -0.50
CA VAL A 38 18.06 -0.14 -1.47
C VAL A 38 19.23 -1.12 -1.54
N LEU A 39 20.47 -0.62 -1.59
CA LEU A 39 21.66 -1.48 -1.58
C LEU A 39 21.75 -2.31 -0.31
N LEU A 40 21.54 -1.70 0.86
CA LEU A 40 21.57 -2.39 2.15
C LEU A 40 20.54 -3.51 2.21
N ILE A 41 19.28 -3.24 1.82
CA ILE A 41 18.23 -4.27 1.83
C ILE A 41 18.48 -5.35 0.78
N THR A 42 18.94 -4.98 -0.42
CA THR A 42 19.27 -5.99 -1.44
C THR A 42 20.41 -6.88 -0.97
N TYR A 43 21.39 -6.33 -0.25
CA TYR A 43 22.47 -7.11 0.32
C TYR A 43 21.98 -8.07 1.43
N THR A 44 21.17 -7.59 2.39
CA THR A 44 20.65 -8.46 3.46
C THR A 44 19.75 -9.55 2.93
N HIS A 45 19.02 -9.28 1.85
CA HIS A 45 18.13 -10.24 1.21
C HIS A 45 18.89 -11.41 0.55
N ILE A 46 20.05 -11.15 -0.07
CA ILE A 46 20.91 -12.22 -0.63
C ILE A 46 21.39 -13.19 0.47
N GLY A 47 21.48 -12.74 1.73
CA GLY A 47 21.89 -13.56 2.85
C GLY A 47 20.79 -14.44 3.46
N GLN A 48 19.51 -14.20 3.15
CA GLN A 48 18.36 -14.89 3.76
C GLN A 48 17.64 -15.80 2.76
N ASN A 49 18.21 -16.97 2.49
CA ASN A 49 17.59 -18.06 1.71
C ASN A 49 16.52 -18.82 2.52
N SER A 50 15.50 -18.14 3.06
CA SER A 50 14.40 -18.84 3.73
C SER A 50 13.18 -18.97 2.81
N ALA A 51 13.03 -20.16 2.23
CA ALA A 51 12.08 -20.51 1.17
C ALA A 51 10.58 -20.49 1.53
N PHE A 52 10.16 -20.08 2.74
CA PHE A 52 8.78 -20.30 3.20
C PHE A 52 8.09 -19.12 3.91
N ASN A 53 8.62 -17.91 3.77
CA ASN A 53 7.91 -16.68 4.17
C ASN A 53 8.39 -15.50 3.31
N THR A 54 8.21 -15.64 2.00
CA THR A 54 8.61 -14.61 1.03
C THR A 54 7.80 -13.35 1.26
N ALA A 55 8.48 -12.22 1.42
CA ALA A 55 7.82 -10.92 1.53
C ALA A 55 6.96 -10.68 0.28
N ASP A 56 5.92 -9.85 0.37
CA ASP A 56 5.06 -9.57 -0.78
C ASP A 56 5.86 -9.12 -2.02
N GLU A 57 6.96 -8.39 -1.81
CA GLU A 57 7.91 -8.00 -2.85
C GLU A 57 8.49 -9.19 -3.62
N ASP A 58 8.92 -10.23 -2.92
CA ASP A 58 9.58 -11.39 -3.51
C ASP A 58 8.59 -12.16 -4.40
N ASN A 59 7.33 -12.24 -3.96
CA ASN A 59 6.27 -12.86 -4.74
C ASN A 59 6.00 -12.08 -6.03
N TYR A 60 5.96 -10.74 -5.97
CA TYR A 60 5.84 -9.93 -7.18
C TYR A 60 7.05 -10.08 -8.09
N PHE A 61 8.26 -10.06 -7.52
CA PHE A 61 9.48 -10.10 -8.30
C PHE A 61 9.72 -11.46 -8.97
N HIS A 62 9.37 -12.55 -8.29
CA HIS A 62 9.37 -13.90 -8.87
C HIS A 62 8.46 -13.96 -10.10
N ASP A 63 7.21 -13.53 -9.99
CA ASP A 63 6.25 -13.50 -11.10
C ASP A 63 6.76 -12.62 -12.25
N VAL A 64 7.35 -11.46 -11.95
CA VAL A 64 7.99 -10.57 -12.93
C VAL A 64 9.09 -11.29 -13.71
N CYS A 65 9.93 -12.09 -13.03
CA CYS A 65 11.01 -12.83 -13.68
C CYS A 65 10.49 -13.97 -14.56
N LEU A 66 9.42 -14.66 -14.11
CA LEU A 66 8.74 -15.67 -14.93
C LEU A 66 8.20 -15.07 -16.22
N PHE A 67 7.49 -13.93 -16.15
CA PHE A 67 6.95 -13.28 -17.34
C PHE A 67 8.02 -12.65 -18.23
N HIS A 68 9.17 -12.24 -17.69
CA HIS A 68 10.33 -11.84 -18.50
C HIS A 68 10.90 -13.02 -19.31
N GLN A 69 10.97 -14.21 -18.69
CA GLN A 69 11.37 -15.42 -19.39
C GLN A 69 10.35 -15.80 -20.47
N LEU A 70 9.04 -15.67 -20.17
CA LEU A 70 7.97 -15.84 -21.15
C LEU A 70 8.15 -14.89 -22.33
N ALA A 71 8.49 -13.61 -22.08
CA ALA A 71 8.72 -12.64 -23.15
C ALA A 71 9.87 -13.02 -24.07
N ARG A 72 10.95 -13.61 -23.53
CA ARG A 72 12.12 -14.03 -24.30
C ARG A 72 11.87 -15.27 -25.12
N GLN A 73 11.14 -16.25 -24.57
CA GLN A 73 10.91 -17.54 -25.21
C GLN A 73 9.67 -17.52 -26.12
N HIS A 74 8.62 -16.81 -25.69
CA HIS A 74 7.32 -16.78 -26.36
C HIS A 74 6.68 -15.36 -26.34
N PRO A 75 7.19 -14.41 -27.15
CA PRO A 75 6.76 -13.01 -27.10
C PRO A 75 5.26 -12.83 -27.39
N GLY A 76 4.64 -13.70 -28.20
CA GLY A 76 3.20 -13.66 -28.46
C GLY A 76 2.35 -13.89 -27.21
N TYR A 77 2.72 -14.89 -26.38
CA TYR A 77 2.05 -15.15 -25.12
C TYR A 77 2.33 -14.06 -24.07
N TYR A 78 3.50 -13.40 -24.14
CA TYR A 78 3.76 -12.24 -23.30
C TYR A 78 2.86 -11.04 -23.64
N LEU A 79 2.57 -10.79 -24.92
CA LEU A 79 1.60 -9.76 -25.30
C LEU A 79 0.20 -10.10 -24.78
N GLN A 80 -0.22 -11.36 -24.87
CA GLN A 80 -1.49 -11.82 -24.27
C GLN A 80 -1.54 -11.55 -22.77
N PHE A 81 -0.46 -11.87 -22.05
CA PHE A 81 -0.30 -11.56 -20.63
C PHE A 81 -0.51 -10.07 -20.31
N LEU A 82 0.06 -9.15 -21.11
CA LEU A 82 -0.11 -7.70 -20.90
C LEU A 82 -1.59 -7.27 -20.99
N PHE A 83 -2.40 -7.98 -21.76
CA PHE A 83 -3.84 -7.75 -21.91
C PHE A 83 -4.72 -8.63 -21.01
N ASP A 84 -4.16 -9.32 -20.01
CA ASP A 84 -4.89 -10.28 -19.16
C ASP A 84 -5.51 -11.46 -19.93
N ILE A 85 -4.94 -11.83 -21.08
CA ILE A 85 -5.35 -12.99 -21.86
C ILE A 85 -4.46 -14.17 -21.46
N GLU A 86 -5.09 -15.26 -21.03
CA GLU A 86 -4.39 -16.48 -20.66
C GLU A 86 -4.04 -17.33 -21.90
N PRO A 87 -2.89 -18.02 -21.90
CA PRO A 87 -2.50 -18.89 -23.00
C PRO A 87 -3.45 -20.09 -23.09
N SER A 88 -3.86 -20.44 -24.30
CA SER A 88 -4.61 -21.68 -24.56
C SER A 88 -3.73 -22.94 -24.51
N ASP A 89 -2.41 -22.79 -24.62
CA ASP A 89 -1.46 -23.90 -24.55
C ASP A 89 -1.18 -24.26 -23.08
N GLU A 90 -1.60 -25.47 -22.70
CA GLU A 90 -1.47 -26.00 -21.35
C GLU A 90 0.01 -26.09 -20.89
N LYS A 91 0.95 -26.34 -21.80
CA LYS A 91 2.38 -26.41 -21.45
C LYS A 91 2.89 -25.03 -21.04
N ILE A 92 2.52 -23.99 -21.80
CA ILE A 92 2.89 -22.61 -21.49
C ILE A 92 2.22 -22.16 -20.19
N TYR A 93 0.95 -22.51 -20.00
CA TYR A 93 0.23 -22.22 -18.77
C TYR A 93 0.92 -22.84 -17.54
N ASN A 94 1.22 -24.13 -17.59
CA ASN A 94 1.84 -24.87 -16.48
C ASN A 94 3.29 -24.44 -16.20
N GLN A 95 3.99 -23.93 -17.21
CA GLN A 95 5.37 -23.47 -17.04
C GLN A 95 5.44 -22.06 -16.43
N TYR A 96 4.52 -21.16 -16.78
CA TYR A 96 4.61 -19.74 -16.42
C TYR A 96 3.50 -19.25 -15.51
N PHE A 97 2.24 -19.59 -15.81
CA PHE A 97 1.09 -19.05 -15.09
C PHE A 97 0.82 -19.81 -13.79
N SER A 98 0.88 -21.15 -13.81
CA SER A 98 0.65 -21.95 -12.60
C SER A 98 1.75 -21.82 -11.55
N GLN A 99 2.93 -21.31 -11.94
CA GLN A 99 4.09 -21.09 -11.06
C GLN A 99 4.09 -19.70 -10.39
N THR A 100 3.03 -18.92 -10.60
CA THR A 100 2.92 -17.55 -10.06
C THR A 100 2.44 -17.56 -8.60
N ASN A 101 2.98 -16.65 -7.81
CA ASN A 101 2.67 -16.51 -6.38
C ASN A 101 1.66 -15.39 -6.11
N ALA A 102 1.69 -14.31 -6.87
CA ALA A 102 0.90 -13.10 -6.63
C ALA A 102 -0.13 -12.82 -7.73
N TRP A 103 0.07 -13.34 -8.95
CA TRP A 103 -0.82 -13.12 -10.10
C TRP A 103 -2.29 -13.53 -9.87
N TYR A 104 -2.50 -14.69 -9.24
CA TYR A 104 -3.84 -15.25 -8.95
C TYR A 104 -4.35 -15.01 -7.53
N LYS A 105 -3.68 -14.17 -6.72
CA LYS A 105 -4.17 -13.82 -5.38
C LYS A 105 -5.60 -13.26 -5.49
N ALA A 106 -6.49 -13.77 -4.64
CA ALA A 106 -7.91 -13.41 -4.65
C ALA A 106 -8.09 -11.88 -4.51
N PRO A 107 -8.98 -11.26 -5.31
CA PRO A 107 -9.24 -9.83 -5.20
C PRO A 107 -9.83 -9.51 -3.83
N GLU A 108 -9.26 -8.53 -3.13
CA GLU A 108 -9.77 -8.12 -1.80
C GLU A 108 -11.15 -7.45 -1.86
N PHE A 109 -11.56 -6.98 -3.04
CA PHE A 109 -12.88 -6.35 -3.24
C PHE A 109 -13.36 -6.51 -4.70
N PHE A 110 -13.03 -5.57 -5.59
CA PHE A 110 -13.47 -5.57 -6.99
C PHE A 110 -12.33 -5.75 -8.01
N TYR A 111 -11.07 -5.72 -7.57
CA TYR A 111 -9.92 -5.70 -8.46
C TYR A 111 -8.71 -6.40 -7.84
N ASN A 112 -7.85 -6.94 -8.69
CA ASN A 112 -6.57 -7.53 -8.32
C ASN A 112 -5.45 -6.58 -8.73
N ASP A 113 -4.95 -5.79 -7.76
CA ASP A 113 -3.89 -4.80 -7.98
C ASP A 113 -2.51 -5.43 -8.22
N ASN A 114 -2.32 -6.68 -7.82
CA ASN A 114 -1.07 -7.40 -7.97
C ASN A 114 -0.67 -7.53 -9.43
N ARG A 115 -1.64 -7.80 -10.32
CA ARG A 115 -1.38 -7.98 -11.76
C ARG A 115 -0.75 -6.76 -12.40
N TRP A 116 -1.16 -5.56 -12.01
CA TRP A 116 -0.60 -4.34 -12.57
C TRP A 116 0.82 -4.06 -12.09
N VAL A 117 1.12 -4.33 -10.82
CA VAL A 117 2.50 -4.26 -10.31
C VAL A 117 3.39 -5.20 -11.11
N ILE A 118 2.94 -6.44 -11.31
CA ILE A 118 3.66 -7.45 -12.10
C ILE A 118 3.83 -6.99 -13.55
N LYS A 119 2.78 -6.49 -14.21
CA LYS A 119 2.86 -5.98 -15.60
C LYS A 119 3.87 -4.84 -15.74
N ILE A 120 3.78 -3.81 -14.91
CA ILE A 120 4.68 -2.64 -14.97
C ILE A 120 6.13 -3.09 -14.75
N HIS A 121 6.39 -3.90 -13.72
CA HIS A 121 7.74 -4.37 -13.45
C HIS A 121 8.22 -5.40 -14.49
N SER A 122 7.35 -6.20 -15.11
CA SER A 122 7.74 -7.08 -16.22
C SER A 122 8.22 -6.28 -17.43
N ILE A 123 7.63 -5.12 -17.71
CA ILE A 123 8.13 -4.23 -18.77
C ILE A 123 9.49 -3.64 -18.36
N LEU A 124 9.67 -3.26 -17.09
CA LEU A 124 10.97 -2.79 -16.58
C LEU A 124 12.06 -3.88 -16.60
N SER A 125 11.66 -5.15 -16.61
CA SER A 125 12.60 -6.27 -16.59
C SER A 125 13.48 -6.36 -17.84
N PHE A 126 13.02 -5.83 -18.98
CA PHE A 126 13.83 -5.69 -20.19
C PHE A 126 15.03 -4.75 -19.99
N ALA A 127 14.84 -3.68 -19.20
CA ALA A 127 15.88 -2.72 -18.87
C ALA A 127 16.78 -3.24 -17.72
N SER A 128 16.19 -3.91 -16.74
CA SER A 128 16.90 -4.34 -15.53
C SER A 128 17.59 -5.71 -15.64
N GLY A 129 17.21 -6.53 -16.62
CA GLY A 129 17.63 -7.92 -16.73
C GLY A 129 17.21 -8.78 -15.54
N CYS A 130 16.05 -8.52 -14.92
CA CYS A 130 15.59 -9.18 -13.70
C CYS A 130 16.56 -9.03 -12.52
N ALA A 131 17.15 -7.84 -12.34
CA ALA A 131 17.94 -7.52 -11.16
C ALA A 131 17.09 -6.79 -10.10
N LEU A 132 16.86 -7.44 -8.94
CA LEU A 132 15.97 -6.94 -7.87
C LEU A 132 16.31 -5.50 -7.43
N GLY A 133 17.60 -5.23 -7.14
CA GLY A 133 18.05 -3.90 -6.72
C GLY A 133 17.80 -2.81 -7.77
N VAL A 134 17.83 -3.15 -9.07
CA VAL A 134 17.54 -2.20 -10.15
C VAL A 134 16.04 -1.87 -10.17
N HIS A 135 15.16 -2.87 -9.99
CA HIS A 135 13.72 -2.61 -9.89
C HIS A 135 13.36 -1.74 -8.69
N ARG A 136 13.97 -2.00 -7.52
CA ARG A 136 13.83 -1.14 -6.34
C ARG A 136 14.27 0.30 -6.63
N LEU A 137 15.35 0.48 -7.39
CA LEU A 137 15.79 1.81 -7.83
C LEU A 137 14.79 2.50 -8.78
N PHE A 138 14.13 1.75 -9.68
CA PHE A 138 13.03 2.28 -10.48
C PHE A 138 11.84 2.69 -9.61
N SER A 139 11.46 1.90 -8.60
CA SER A 139 10.43 2.28 -7.62
C SER A 139 10.78 3.58 -6.89
N VAL A 140 12.03 3.73 -6.47
CA VAL A 140 12.54 4.99 -5.89
C VAL A 140 12.35 6.15 -6.87
N MET A 141 12.70 5.96 -8.15
CA MET A 141 12.55 7.00 -9.16
C MET A 141 11.07 7.37 -9.40
N PHE A 142 10.17 6.38 -9.46
CA PHE A 142 8.72 6.63 -9.58
C PHE A 142 8.19 7.47 -8.42
N SER A 143 8.59 7.12 -7.19
CA SER A 143 8.23 7.87 -5.98
C SER A 143 8.78 9.30 -6.02
N ILE A 144 10.04 9.49 -6.42
CA ILE A 144 10.64 10.83 -6.54
C ILE A 144 9.89 11.68 -7.56
N ILE A 145 9.57 11.15 -8.75
CA ILE A 145 8.82 11.89 -9.78
C ILE A 145 7.42 12.24 -9.28
N GLY A 146 6.69 11.26 -8.73
CA GLY A 146 5.34 11.46 -8.20
C GLY A 146 5.33 12.51 -7.10
N TRP A 147 6.24 12.42 -6.14
CA TRP A 147 6.35 13.36 -5.04
C TRP A 147 6.74 14.77 -5.51
N THR A 148 7.65 14.88 -6.48
CA THR A 148 7.99 16.16 -7.11
C THR A 148 6.76 16.81 -7.74
N LEU A 149 5.91 16.04 -8.44
CA LEU A 149 4.67 16.54 -9.03
C LEU A 149 3.68 17.03 -7.96
N ILE A 150 3.48 16.24 -6.90
CA ILE A 150 2.59 16.61 -5.78
C ILE A 150 3.07 17.94 -5.18
N LEU A 151 4.33 18.03 -4.77
CA LEU A 151 4.88 19.24 -4.16
C LEU A 151 4.87 20.44 -5.10
N ASN A 152 5.07 20.23 -6.41
CA ASN A 152 4.93 21.28 -7.41
C ASN A 152 3.50 21.85 -7.46
N VAL A 153 2.48 20.98 -7.42
CA VAL A 153 1.07 21.42 -7.39
C VAL A 153 0.77 22.17 -6.09
N VAL A 154 1.16 21.61 -4.95
CA VAL A 154 1.02 22.23 -3.62
C VAL A 154 1.57 23.64 -3.64
N ILE A 155 2.85 23.78 -3.99
CA ILE A 155 3.54 25.07 -3.94
C ILE A 155 2.92 26.04 -4.93
N LYS A 156 2.55 25.60 -6.14
CA LYS A 156 1.87 26.48 -7.11
C LYS A 156 0.51 26.98 -6.61
N VAL A 157 -0.27 26.14 -5.92
CA VAL A 157 -1.55 26.57 -5.33
C VAL A 157 -1.31 27.62 -4.24
N PHE A 158 -0.33 27.42 -3.37
CA PHE A 158 -0.06 28.34 -2.27
C PHE A 158 0.75 29.59 -2.67
N SER A 159 1.52 29.55 -3.75
CA SER A 159 2.34 30.69 -4.23
C SER A 159 1.53 31.77 -4.95
N ARG A 160 0.28 31.50 -5.30
CA ARG A 160 -0.59 32.42 -6.07
C ARG A 160 -0.79 33.80 -5.45
N LYS A 161 -0.43 33.98 -4.18
CA LYS A 161 -0.55 35.24 -3.44
C LYS A 161 0.77 36.03 -3.33
N ASN A 162 1.53 36.13 -4.43
CA ASN A 162 2.74 36.97 -4.59
C ASN A 162 3.98 36.59 -3.76
N LYS A 163 4.12 35.35 -3.28
CA LYS A 163 5.36 34.89 -2.64
C LYS A 163 6.08 33.86 -3.52
N VAL A 164 7.27 34.22 -3.98
CA VAL A 164 8.21 33.29 -4.60
C VAL A 164 8.91 32.52 -3.49
N TYR A 165 8.67 31.22 -3.38
CA TYR A 165 9.45 30.37 -2.48
C TYR A 165 10.84 30.11 -3.09
N SER A 166 11.88 30.12 -2.25
CA SER A 166 13.22 29.78 -2.70
C SER A 166 13.31 28.29 -3.06
N ASP A 167 14.14 27.96 -4.06
CA ASP A 167 14.42 26.56 -4.43
C ASP A 167 15.02 25.76 -3.27
N ALA A 168 15.72 26.44 -2.35
CA ALA A 168 16.25 25.82 -1.14
C ALA A 168 15.13 25.35 -0.20
N PHE A 169 14.09 26.16 0.01
CA PHE A 169 12.93 25.77 0.82
C PHE A 169 12.17 24.60 0.18
N TYR A 170 11.96 24.64 -1.14
CA TYR A 170 11.37 23.52 -1.89
C TYR A 170 12.18 22.24 -1.67
N GLY A 171 13.50 22.30 -1.87
CA GLY A 171 14.37 21.15 -1.75
C GLY A 171 14.38 20.58 -0.35
N TRP A 172 14.47 21.44 0.67
CA TRP A 172 14.40 21.01 2.07
C TRP A 172 13.07 20.32 2.40
N LEU A 173 11.95 20.89 1.94
CA LEU A 173 10.63 20.31 2.11
C LEU A 173 10.53 18.93 1.46
N PHE A 174 11.00 18.80 0.21
CA PHE A 174 11.07 17.53 -0.49
C PHE A 174 11.89 16.50 0.29
N PHE A 175 13.08 16.89 0.74
CA PHE A 175 13.98 16.01 1.47
C PHE A 175 13.32 15.51 2.75
N VAL A 176 12.89 16.40 3.65
CA VAL A 176 12.29 16.03 4.94
C VAL A 176 11.04 15.16 4.75
N SER A 177 10.15 15.54 3.84
CA SER A 177 8.94 14.74 3.56
C SER A 177 9.26 13.35 3.00
N SER A 178 10.32 13.22 2.19
CA SER A 178 10.77 11.93 1.66
C SER A 178 11.37 10.98 2.70
N LEU A 179 11.74 11.51 3.87
CA LEU A 179 12.31 10.76 5.00
C LEU A 179 11.26 10.30 6.01
N PHE A 180 9.98 10.67 5.84
CA PHE A 180 8.92 10.13 6.68
C PHE A 180 8.98 8.60 6.62
N PRO A 181 9.09 7.88 7.74
CA PRO A 181 9.38 6.46 7.74
C PRO A 181 8.45 5.66 6.82
N SER A 182 7.14 5.87 6.93
CA SER A 182 6.16 5.20 6.07
C SER A 182 6.42 5.48 4.58
N PHE A 183 6.62 6.74 4.23
CA PHE A 183 6.96 7.12 2.85
C PHE A 183 8.34 6.59 2.41
N PHE A 184 9.31 6.54 3.31
CA PHE A 184 10.65 6.10 3.02
C PHE A 184 10.66 4.60 2.74
N PHE A 185 10.11 3.79 3.64
CA PHE A 185 10.09 2.33 3.53
C PHE A 185 9.26 1.86 2.33
N PHE A 186 7.97 2.18 2.27
CA PHE A 186 7.05 1.55 1.30
C PHE A 186 7.31 1.94 -0.16
N ASN A 187 8.01 3.05 -0.40
CA ASN A 187 8.33 3.50 -1.75
C ASN A 187 9.67 3.03 -2.30
N ASN A 188 10.47 2.34 -1.49
CA ASN A 188 11.76 1.81 -1.90
C ASN A 188 11.69 0.35 -2.38
N PHE A 189 10.56 -0.33 -2.19
CA PHE A 189 10.33 -1.73 -2.58
C PHE A 189 9.59 -1.87 -3.91
N ILE A 190 9.58 -3.08 -4.49
CA ILE A 190 8.73 -3.46 -5.63
C ILE A 190 7.30 -3.69 -5.15
N LEU A 191 6.68 -2.60 -4.69
CA LEU A 191 5.31 -2.57 -4.23
C LEU A 191 4.51 -1.51 -4.98
N LYS A 192 3.19 -1.63 -4.85
CA LYS A 192 2.19 -0.76 -5.50
C LYS A 192 2.26 0.71 -5.07
N GLU A 193 2.81 1.01 -3.90
CA GLU A 193 2.84 2.34 -3.30
C GLU A 193 3.68 3.32 -4.14
N SER A 194 4.84 2.88 -4.64
CA SER A 194 5.73 3.72 -5.47
C SER A 194 5.05 4.17 -6.77
N ILE A 195 4.39 3.23 -7.45
CA ILE A 195 3.61 3.45 -8.68
C ILE A 195 2.37 4.31 -8.36
N MET A 196 1.71 4.06 -7.22
CA MET A 196 0.55 4.85 -6.78
C MET A 196 0.92 6.33 -6.58
N ILE A 197 2.08 6.63 -6.00
CA ILE A 197 2.54 8.01 -5.79
C ILE A 197 2.87 8.69 -7.11
N LEU A 198 3.45 7.97 -8.07
CA LEU A 198 3.63 8.47 -9.43
C LEU A 198 2.30 8.88 -10.06
N PHE A 199 1.30 8.00 -10.06
CA PHE A 199 -0.02 8.30 -10.62
C PHE A 199 -0.76 9.38 -9.84
N ALA A 200 -0.63 9.41 -8.51
CA ALA A 200 -1.18 10.47 -7.68
C ALA A 200 -0.63 11.85 -8.08
N GLY A 201 0.69 11.97 -8.24
CA GLY A 201 1.33 13.20 -8.68
C GLY A 201 0.92 13.62 -10.10
N LEU A 202 0.88 12.67 -11.03
CA LEU A 202 0.42 12.93 -12.40
C LEU A 202 -1.03 13.41 -12.42
N LEU A 203 -1.94 12.77 -11.68
CA LEU A 203 -3.35 13.16 -11.60
C LEU A 203 -3.52 14.54 -10.97
N MET A 204 -2.84 14.83 -9.86
CA MET A 204 -2.90 16.15 -9.23
C MET A 204 -2.40 17.24 -10.19
N SER A 205 -1.31 16.96 -10.93
CA SER A 205 -0.77 17.88 -11.92
C SER A 205 -1.76 18.12 -13.08
N LEU A 206 -2.39 17.06 -13.58
CA LEU A 206 -3.40 17.14 -14.63
C LEU A 206 -4.61 17.98 -14.19
N VAL A 207 -5.17 17.67 -13.02
CA VAL A 207 -6.31 18.40 -12.45
C VAL A 207 -5.96 19.87 -12.26
N TYR A 208 -4.75 20.18 -11.78
CA TYR A 208 -4.26 21.55 -11.69
C TYR A 208 -4.19 22.22 -13.07
N GLN A 209 -3.60 21.57 -14.08
CA GLN A 209 -3.50 22.14 -15.42
C GLN A 209 -4.87 22.42 -16.06
N TRP A 210 -5.85 21.54 -15.86
CA TRP A 210 -7.21 21.71 -16.38
C TRP A 210 -7.97 22.80 -15.63
N ILE A 211 -8.13 22.67 -14.31
CA ILE A 211 -8.98 23.57 -13.52
C ILE A 211 -8.33 24.95 -13.35
N VAL A 212 -7.03 24.98 -13.15
CA VAL A 212 -6.30 26.17 -12.69
C VAL A 212 -5.66 26.90 -13.86
N GLU A 213 -4.79 26.22 -14.62
CA GLU A 213 -4.08 26.79 -15.77
C GLU A 213 -4.94 26.84 -17.05
N LYS A 214 -6.11 26.18 -17.08
CA LYS A 214 -7.01 26.09 -18.24
C LYS A 214 -6.33 25.58 -19.51
N LYS A 215 -5.37 24.65 -19.38
CA LYS A 215 -4.62 24.07 -20.51
C LYS A 215 -5.34 22.87 -21.11
N TYR A 216 -6.25 23.13 -22.04
CA TYR A 216 -7.09 22.13 -22.70
C TYR A 216 -6.61 21.76 -24.12
N SER A 217 -5.30 21.62 -24.34
CA SER A 217 -4.81 21.10 -25.62
C SER A 217 -5.31 19.66 -25.84
N TRP A 218 -5.51 19.25 -27.09
CA TRP A 218 -5.96 17.89 -27.39
C TRP A 218 -5.00 16.83 -26.80
N ILE A 219 -3.69 17.09 -26.80
CA ILE A 219 -2.68 16.24 -26.17
C ILE A 219 -2.95 16.12 -24.66
N ASN A 220 -3.21 17.24 -23.97
CA ASN A 220 -3.51 17.23 -22.54
C ASN A 220 -4.82 16.50 -22.22
N ILE A 221 -5.82 16.61 -23.09
CA ILE A 221 -7.11 15.92 -22.92
C ILE A 221 -6.89 14.41 -23.09
N VAL A 222 -6.25 13.97 -24.18
CA VAL A 222 -6.00 12.54 -24.45
C VAL A 222 -5.12 11.94 -23.37
N THR A 223 -3.99 12.59 -23.02
CA THR A 223 -3.10 12.11 -21.95
C THR A 223 -3.82 12.04 -20.62
N GLY A 224 -4.67 13.02 -20.30
CA GLY A 224 -5.47 13.00 -19.09
C GLY A 224 -6.53 11.91 -19.06
N SER A 225 -7.24 11.68 -20.17
CA SER A 225 -8.20 10.58 -20.29
C SER A 225 -7.53 9.22 -20.12
N VAL A 226 -6.36 9.01 -20.72
CA VAL A 226 -5.57 7.78 -20.55
C VAL A 226 -5.12 7.62 -19.09
N LEU A 227 -4.66 8.69 -18.46
CA LEU A 227 -4.22 8.66 -17.06
C LEU A 227 -5.37 8.32 -16.10
N ILE A 228 -6.56 8.90 -16.33
CA ILE A 228 -7.77 8.59 -15.56
C ILE A 228 -8.16 7.12 -15.76
N LEU A 229 -8.14 6.62 -16.99
CA LEU A 229 -8.45 5.22 -17.30
C LEU A 229 -7.49 4.26 -16.58
N ILE A 230 -6.18 4.51 -16.65
CA ILE A 230 -5.18 3.72 -15.92
C ILE A 230 -5.45 3.76 -14.41
N SER A 231 -5.79 4.93 -13.87
CA SER A 231 -6.06 5.11 -12.45
C SER A 231 -7.32 4.37 -11.97
N CYS A 232 -8.33 4.27 -12.84
CA CYS A 232 -9.54 3.50 -12.60
C CYS A 232 -9.26 1.99 -12.54
N ILE A 233 -8.27 1.49 -13.27
CA ILE A 233 -7.96 0.05 -13.31
C ILE A 233 -6.92 -0.31 -12.23
N PHE A 234 -5.90 0.52 -12.00
CA PHE A 234 -4.80 0.21 -11.08
C PHE A 234 -5.23 0.18 -9.61
N ARG A 235 -5.72 1.31 -9.09
CA ARG A 235 -6.14 1.50 -7.69
C ARG A 235 -7.25 2.55 -7.57
N PRO A 236 -8.46 2.25 -8.07
CA PRO A 236 -9.57 3.21 -8.10
C PRO A 236 -9.93 3.72 -6.72
N MET A 237 -9.80 2.89 -5.68
CA MET A 237 -10.15 3.21 -4.30
C MET A 237 -9.32 4.35 -3.68
N TYR A 238 -8.14 4.64 -4.22
CA TYR A 238 -7.25 5.71 -3.71
C TYR A 238 -7.14 6.86 -4.71
N LEU A 239 -6.91 6.54 -5.99
CA LEU A 239 -6.63 7.54 -7.01
C LEU A 239 -7.87 8.35 -7.43
N ILE A 240 -9.05 7.72 -7.52
CA ILE A 240 -10.29 8.43 -7.87
C ILE A 240 -10.69 9.40 -6.75
N PRO A 241 -10.73 8.98 -5.46
CA PRO A 241 -10.95 9.92 -4.37
C PRO A 241 -9.94 11.07 -4.39
N LEU A 242 -8.64 10.80 -4.53
CA LEU A 242 -7.63 11.85 -4.58
C LEU A 242 -7.90 12.87 -5.69
N MET A 243 -8.23 12.40 -6.90
CA MET A 243 -8.59 13.27 -8.03
C MET A 243 -9.81 14.13 -7.72
N SER A 244 -10.88 13.53 -7.18
CA SER A 244 -12.12 14.24 -6.84
C SER A 244 -11.89 15.30 -5.75
N LEU A 245 -11.14 14.96 -4.71
CA LEU A 245 -10.82 15.86 -3.60
C LEU A 245 -9.94 17.01 -4.06
N THR A 246 -8.92 16.73 -4.86
CA THR A 246 -8.06 17.77 -5.45
C THR A 246 -8.88 18.71 -6.32
N SER A 247 -9.80 18.17 -7.13
CA SER A 247 -10.68 18.96 -7.98
C SER A 247 -11.60 19.86 -7.14
N PHE A 248 -12.27 19.33 -6.12
CA PHE A 248 -13.13 20.10 -5.23
C PHE A 248 -12.36 21.18 -4.48
N PHE A 249 -11.18 20.84 -3.94
CA PHE A 249 -10.32 21.80 -3.26
C PHE A 249 -9.95 22.99 -4.17
N LEU A 250 -9.51 22.72 -5.40
CA LEU A 250 -9.14 23.76 -6.36
C LEU A 250 -10.33 24.60 -6.84
N ILE A 251 -11.50 23.99 -7.00
CA ILE A 251 -12.74 24.69 -7.34
C ILE A 251 -13.16 25.63 -6.21
N ILE A 252 -13.21 25.13 -4.97
CA ILE A 252 -13.56 25.93 -3.79
C ILE A 252 -12.58 27.07 -3.59
N ASP A 253 -11.27 26.80 -3.69
CA ASP A 253 -10.26 27.84 -3.55
C ASP A 253 -10.44 28.98 -4.57
N ARG A 254 -10.91 28.63 -5.78
CA ARG A 254 -11.12 29.58 -6.88
C ARG A 254 -12.43 30.36 -6.77
N TYR A 255 -13.53 29.71 -6.42
CA TYR A 255 -14.87 30.30 -6.55
C TYR A 255 -15.52 30.72 -5.23
N VAL A 256 -15.09 30.15 -4.11
CA VAL A 256 -15.66 30.44 -2.79
C VAL A 256 -14.75 31.43 -2.07
N THR A 257 -15.21 32.65 -1.82
CA THR A 257 -14.38 33.69 -1.17
C THR A 257 -14.42 33.61 0.36
N THR A 258 -15.56 33.24 0.94
CA THR A 258 -15.78 33.12 2.38
C THR A 258 -16.06 31.69 2.80
N HIS A 259 -15.64 31.28 4.00
CA HIS A 259 -15.90 29.96 4.59
C HIS A 259 -15.42 28.74 3.76
N LYS A 260 -14.36 28.88 2.95
CA LYS A 260 -13.77 27.79 2.12
C LYS A 260 -13.65 26.45 2.84
N VAL A 261 -13.18 26.47 4.09
CA VAL A 261 -12.99 25.27 4.92
C VAL A 261 -14.32 24.58 5.20
N ILE A 262 -15.36 25.33 5.56
CA ILE A 262 -16.69 24.77 5.85
C ILE A 262 -17.26 24.10 4.60
N PHE A 263 -17.16 24.76 3.44
CA PHE A 263 -17.59 24.17 2.17
C PHE A 263 -16.81 22.90 1.82
N PHE A 264 -15.50 22.88 2.03
CA PHE A 264 -14.68 21.70 1.78
C PHE A 264 -15.07 20.54 2.70
N ILE A 265 -15.24 20.80 4.01
CA ILE A 265 -15.71 19.80 4.98
C ILE A 265 -17.12 19.31 4.62
N ALA A 266 -18.02 20.20 4.21
CA ALA A 266 -19.37 19.83 3.78
C ALA A 266 -19.35 18.90 2.55
N ILE A 267 -18.50 19.19 1.56
CA ILE A 267 -18.31 18.33 0.38
C ILE A 267 -17.70 16.98 0.76
N LEU A 268 -16.72 16.97 1.67
CA LEU A 268 -16.17 15.71 2.20
C LEU A 268 -17.25 14.87 2.86
N PHE A 269 -18.05 15.47 3.74
CA PHE A 269 -19.14 14.79 4.44
C PHE A 269 -20.21 14.29 3.47
N ALA A 270 -20.63 15.11 2.50
CA ALA A 270 -21.56 14.71 1.45
C ALA A 270 -21.00 13.54 0.60
N SER A 271 -19.71 13.58 0.25
CA SER A 271 -19.07 12.49 -0.50
C SER A 271 -18.99 11.20 0.31
N PHE A 272 -18.82 11.29 1.63
CA PHE A 272 -18.83 10.15 2.54
C PHE A 272 -20.23 9.54 2.62
N ILE A 273 -21.27 10.35 2.83
CA ILE A 273 -22.67 9.89 2.84
C ILE A 273 -23.04 9.22 1.51
N LEU A 274 -22.66 9.83 0.38
CA LEU A 274 -22.93 9.26 -0.94
C LEU A 274 -22.26 7.89 -1.11
N LYS A 275 -20.98 7.76 -0.75
CA LYS A 275 -20.27 6.48 -0.82
C LYS A 275 -20.87 5.44 0.12
N TYR A 276 -21.26 5.85 1.32
CA TYR A 276 -21.95 5.00 2.28
C TYR A 276 -23.26 4.48 1.70
N GLY A 277 -24.09 5.36 1.14
CA GLY A 277 -25.34 5.00 0.48
C GLY A 277 -25.15 4.07 -0.71
N ILE A 278 -24.14 4.30 -1.55
CA ILE A 278 -23.82 3.38 -2.67
C ILE A 278 -23.45 1.98 -2.15
N ILE A 279 -22.62 1.88 -1.11
CA ILE A 279 -22.20 0.57 -0.57
C ILE A 279 -23.38 -0.19 0.05
N GLU A 280 -24.25 0.50 0.78
CA GLU A 280 -25.41 -0.13 1.43
C GLU A 280 -26.52 -0.47 0.42
N ILE A 281 -26.85 0.44 -0.49
CA ILE A 281 -28.00 0.30 -1.41
C ILE A 281 -27.63 -0.54 -2.64
N VAL A 282 -26.50 -0.26 -3.29
CA VAL A 282 -26.13 -0.91 -4.56
C VAL A 282 -25.44 -2.23 -4.32
N PHE A 283 -24.55 -2.30 -3.33
CA PHE A 283 -23.75 -3.50 -3.07
C PHE A 283 -24.30 -4.38 -1.95
N HIS A 284 -25.35 -3.95 -1.24
CA HIS A 284 -25.94 -4.67 -0.11
C HIS A 284 -24.90 -5.10 0.94
N LYS A 285 -23.84 -4.30 1.12
CA LYS A 285 -22.76 -4.58 2.07
C LYS A 285 -22.82 -3.61 3.24
N ASN A 286 -22.73 -4.13 4.45
CA ASN A 286 -22.62 -3.31 5.66
C ASN A 286 -21.17 -2.85 5.85
N ILE A 287 -20.93 -1.53 5.87
CA ILE A 287 -19.60 -0.96 6.07
C ILE A 287 -19.01 -1.34 7.43
N PHE A 288 -19.81 -1.36 8.50
CA PHE A 288 -19.33 -1.79 9.81
C PHE A 288 -18.89 -3.25 9.78
N GLY A 289 -19.59 -4.10 9.03
CA GLY A 289 -19.19 -5.50 8.82
C GLY A 289 -17.87 -5.61 8.05
N ILE A 290 -17.68 -4.81 7.01
CA ILE A 290 -16.42 -4.77 6.25
C ILE A 290 -15.25 -4.31 7.15
N ILE A 291 -15.46 -3.25 7.95
CA ILE A 291 -14.41 -2.75 8.84
C ILE A 291 -14.09 -3.77 9.93
N GLN A 292 -15.11 -4.37 10.55
CA GLN A 292 -14.94 -5.43 11.54
C GLN A 292 -14.13 -6.59 10.97
N TYR A 293 -14.54 -7.13 9.80
CA TYR A 293 -13.83 -8.21 9.12
C TYR A 293 -12.36 -7.88 8.86
N ARG A 294 -12.06 -6.65 8.42
CA ARG A 294 -10.68 -6.20 8.20
C ARG A 294 -9.89 -6.12 9.50
N GLN A 295 -10.46 -5.54 10.56
CA GLN A 295 -9.81 -5.45 11.86
C GLN A 295 -9.50 -6.84 12.44
N GLU A 296 -10.45 -7.77 12.34
CA GLU A 296 -10.28 -9.16 12.77
C GLU A 296 -9.18 -9.86 11.97
N ARG A 297 -9.16 -9.72 10.63
CA ARG A 297 -8.11 -10.29 9.78
C ARG A 297 -6.71 -9.73 10.11
N PHE A 298 -6.59 -8.45 10.41
CA PHE A 298 -5.32 -7.84 10.84
C PHE A 298 -4.88 -8.38 12.22
N LEU A 299 -5.80 -8.47 13.18
CA LEU A 299 -5.50 -9.04 14.49
C LEU A 299 -5.10 -10.52 14.35
N ASP A 300 -5.76 -11.26 13.48
CA ASP A 300 -5.47 -12.66 13.19
C ASP A 300 -4.10 -12.87 12.56
N ALA A 301 -3.75 -12.05 11.56
CA ALA A 301 -2.40 -12.05 10.98
C ALA A 301 -1.32 -11.79 12.05
N SER A 302 -1.59 -10.87 12.99
CA SER A 302 -0.65 -10.56 14.07
C SER A 302 -0.55 -11.67 15.14
N ARG A 303 -1.64 -12.40 15.40
CA ARG A 303 -1.69 -13.50 16.36
C ARG A 303 -1.01 -14.77 15.83
N GLY A 304 -0.88 -14.88 14.50
CA GLY A 304 -0.39 -16.08 13.84
C GLY A 304 -1.41 -17.23 13.93
N GLY A 305 -0.93 -18.44 13.68
CA GLY A 305 -1.71 -19.66 13.81
C GLY A 305 -0.96 -20.88 13.32
N ILE A 306 -1.41 -22.06 13.75
CA ILE A 306 -0.95 -23.34 13.20
C ILE A 306 -2.07 -23.86 12.30
N PHE A 307 -1.74 -24.15 11.05
CA PHE A 307 -2.68 -24.58 10.03
C PHE A 307 -2.52 -26.07 9.79
N LEU A 308 -3.63 -26.77 9.97
CA LEU A 308 -3.77 -28.21 10.03
C LEU A 308 -4.74 -28.66 8.94
N VAL A 309 -4.53 -29.84 8.39
CA VAL A 309 -5.40 -30.42 7.37
C VAL A 309 -5.67 -31.89 7.66
N ASN A 310 -6.90 -32.34 7.41
CA ASN A 310 -7.27 -33.74 7.31
C ASN A 310 -8.09 -33.94 6.02
N GLU A 311 -8.62 -35.15 5.77
CA GLU A 311 -9.37 -35.46 4.54
C GLU A 311 -10.66 -34.63 4.35
N LYS A 312 -11.20 -34.04 5.43
CA LYS A 312 -12.51 -33.37 5.42
C LYS A 312 -12.44 -31.88 5.72
N LYS A 313 -11.45 -31.46 6.51
CA LYS A 313 -11.37 -30.15 7.16
C LYS A 313 -9.98 -29.55 6.99
N PHE A 314 -9.97 -28.25 6.69
CA PHE A 314 -8.83 -27.38 6.90
C PHE A 314 -9.05 -26.61 8.21
N VAL A 315 -8.10 -26.65 9.13
CA VAL A 315 -8.26 -26.13 10.50
C VAL A 315 -7.13 -25.16 10.82
N ARG A 316 -7.45 -24.07 11.49
CA ARG A 316 -6.52 -23.13 12.10
C ARG A 316 -6.71 -23.13 13.60
N VAL A 317 -5.62 -23.30 14.34
CA VAL A 317 -5.56 -23.12 15.80
C VAL A 317 -4.64 -21.95 16.15
N PRO A 318 -4.77 -21.35 17.35
CA PRO A 318 -3.85 -20.32 17.84
C PRO A 318 -2.38 -20.80 17.77
N TYR A 319 -1.44 -19.87 17.58
CA TYR A 319 0.00 -20.15 17.60
C TYR A 319 0.48 -20.48 19.02
N ASP A 320 0.15 -21.68 19.49
CA ASP A 320 0.61 -22.25 20.74
C ASP A 320 0.67 -23.77 20.60
N TRP A 321 1.88 -24.31 20.53
CA TRP A 321 2.14 -25.74 20.38
C TRP A 321 1.61 -26.55 21.56
N ASN A 322 1.40 -25.93 22.73
CA ASN A 322 0.78 -26.60 23.88
C ASN A 322 -0.68 -26.95 23.64
N ASN A 323 -1.35 -26.36 22.65
CA ASN A 323 -2.72 -26.70 22.30
C ASN A 323 -2.83 -28.01 21.50
N LEU A 324 -1.70 -28.57 21.08
CA LEU A 324 -1.62 -29.75 20.24
C LEU A 324 -1.01 -30.92 21.03
N LYS A 325 -1.41 -32.13 20.66
CA LYS A 325 -0.72 -33.37 21.03
C LYS A 325 -0.14 -33.95 19.74
N ILE A 326 1.17 -34.14 19.72
CA ILE A 326 1.89 -34.67 18.57
C ILE A 326 2.18 -36.14 18.86
N ASP A 327 1.64 -37.03 18.03
CA ASP A 327 2.04 -38.43 18.03
C ASP A 327 3.25 -38.60 17.13
N SER A 328 4.39 -38.89 17.74
CA SER A 328 5.71 -39.01 17.08
C SER A 328 6.10 -40.46 16.80
N THR A 329 5.17 -41.40 16.91
CA THR A 329 5.42 -42.83 16.69
C THR A 329 5.83 -43.18 15.25
N ASN A 330 5.46 -42.36 14.26
CA ASN A 330 5.90 -42.50 12.87
C ASN A 330 6.58 -41.21 12.39
N ALA A 331 7.85 -41.29 12.00
CA ALA A 331 8.64 -40.13 11.58
C ALA A 331 8.19 -39.52 10.24
N GLU A 332 7.51 -40.30 9.39
CA GLU A 332 7.08 -39.87 8.05
C GLU A 332 5.69 -39.21 8.02
N GLU A 333 4.83 -39.48 9.02
CA GLU A 333 3.48 -38.89 9.13
C GLU A 333 3.18 -38.51 10.58
N GLN A 334 3.65 -37.34 11.01
CA GLN A 334 3.32 -36.80 12.33
C GLN A 334 1.82 -36.51 12.40
N LYS A 335 1.08 -37.37 13.11
CA LYS A 335 -0.34 -37.18 13.41
C LYS A 335 -0.50 -36.25 14.59
N ILE A 336 -1.36 -35.26 14.43
CA ILE A 336 -1.55 -34.20 15.40
C ILE A 336 -3.00 -34.16 15.82
N TYR A 337 -3.20 -34.13 17.14
CA TYR A 337 -4.51 -34.06 17.76
C TYR A 337 -4.66 -32.72 18.44
N ILE A 338 -5.80 -32.06 18.20
CA ILE A 338 -6.12 -30.80 18.85
C ILE A 338 -6.67 -31.12 20.25
N LYS A 339 -6.18 -30.45 21.31
CA LYS A 339 -6.69 -30.67 22.67
C LYS A 339 -8.15 -30.22 22.78
N LYS A 340 -8.86 -30.75 23.77
CA LYS A 340 -10.24 -30.36 24.09
C LYS A 340 -10.28 -28.87 24.48
N ASP A 341 -11.35 -28.18 24.10
CA ASP A 341 -11.64 -26.78 24.43
C ASP A 341 -10.65 -25.76 23.84
N VAL A 342 -9.79 -26.18 22.91
CA VAL A 342 -8.96 -25.27 22.12
C VAL A 342 -9.84 -24.55 21.10
N PRO A 343 -9.84 -23.21 21.03
CA PRO A 343 -10.57 -22.49 19.99
C PRO A 343 -9.96 -22.82 18.63
N LEU A 344 -10.79 -23.26 17.69
CA LEU A 344 -10.38 -23.56 16.32
C LEU A 344 -11.30 -22.83 15.33
N MET A 345 -10.71 -22.52 14.18
CA MET A 345 -11.41 -22.02 13.01
C MET A 345 -11.24 -23.06 11.92
N TYR A 346 -12.31 -23.53 11.30
CA TYR A 346 -12.20 -24.54 10.26
C TYR A 346 -13.12 -24.31 9.08
N TRP A 347 -12.72 -24.94 7.98
CA TRP A 347 -13.41 -24.97 6.71
C TRP A 347 -13.54 -26.42 6.25
N TYR A 348 -14.68 -26.77 5.67
CA TYR A 348 -14.79 -28.06 4.99
C TYR A 348 -14.07 -27.98 3.65
N ILE A 349 -13.33 -29.03 3.28
CA ILE A 349 -12.63 -29.06 1.98
C ILE A 349 -13.65 -29.00 0.83
N SER A 350 -14.86 -29.53 1.03
CA SER A 350 -15.97 -29.41 0.08
C SER A 350 -16.54 -27.99 -0.04
N ASN A 351 -16.33 -27.11 0.94
CA ASN A 351 -16.79 -25.73 0.92
C ASN A 351 -15.89 -24.81 1.77
N LEU A 352 -14.92 -24.17 1.10
CA LEU A 352 -13.96 -23.26 1.72
C LEU A 352 -14.51 -21.85 1.98
N ASN A 353 -15.76 -21.57 1.59
CA ASN A 353 -16.33 -20.22 1.73
C ASN A 353 -16.95 -19.96 3.09
N ASP A 354 -17.21 -21.00 3.89
CA ASP A 354 -17.83 -20.87 5.21
C ASP A 354 -16.79 -21.02 6.31
N THR A 355 -16.61 -19.96 7.10
CA THR A 355 -15.62 -19.94 8.19
C THR A 355 -16.33 -20.24 9.49
N ILE A 356 -16.13 -21.44 10.03
CA ILE A 356 -16.77 -21.87 11.28
C ILE A 356 -15.77 -21.68 12.42
N ILE A 357 -16.22 -21.01 13.50
CA ILE A 357 -15.41 -20.77 14.70
C ILE A 357 -16.07 -21.51 15.86
N GLU A 358 -15.35 -22.47 16.44
CA GLU A 358 -15.84 -23.23 17.59
C GLU A 358 -14.70 -23.65 18.53
N ASN A 359 -15.05 -24.08 19.74
CA ASN A 359 -14.08 -24.74 20.60
C ASN A 359 -14.05 -26.22 20.26
N ASN A 360 -12.85 -26.79 20.20
CA ASN A 360 -12.65 -28.16 19.81
C ASN A 360 -13.34 -29.12 20.79
N ARG A 361 -14.35 -29.84 20.31
CA ARG A 361 -15.03 -30.89 21.08
C ARG A 361 -14.47 -32.27 20.77
N ASP A 362 -13.88 -32.44 19.58
CA ASP A 362 -13.39 -33.71 19.08
C ASP A 362 -11.87 -33.81 19.21
N THR A 363 -11.41 -34.78 19.99
CA THR A 363 -9.97 -35.04 20.18
C THR A 363 -9.48 -36.29 19.46
N ALA A 364 -10.37 -36.98 18.73
CA ALA A 364 -10.08 -38.21 18.01
C ALA A 364 -9.61 -37.94 16.57
N ASP A 365 -10.07 -36.84 15.95
CA ASP A 365 -9.61 -36.44 14.62
C ASP A 365 -8.10 -36.15 14.61
N SER A 366 -7.37 -36.86 13.73
CA SER A 366 -5.96 -36.62 13.48
C SER A 366 -5.77 -35.67 12.31
N TYR A 367 -4.80 -34.77 12.43
CA TYR A 367 -4.45 -33.78 11.42
C TYR A 367 -2.96 -33.86 11.06
N ARG A 368 -2.61 -33.33 9.90
CA ARG A 368 -1.24 -33.05 9.47
C ARG A 368 -1.02 -31.54 9.48
N ILE A 369 0.18 -31.08 9.89
CA ILE A 369 0.56 -29.67 9.72
C ILE A 369 0.77 -29.40 8.24
N LEU A 370 0.10 -28.36 7.75
CA LEU A 370 0.35 -27.81 6.44
C LEU A 370 1.43 -26.72 6.53
N TYR A 371 1.22 -25.74 7.40
CA TYR A 371 2.17 -24.67 7.70
C TYR A 371 1.82 -24.00 9.03
N TYR A 372 2.72 -23.15 9.53
CA TYR A 372 2.44 -22.29 10.68
C TYR A 372 2.89 -20.86 10.39
N ILE A 373 2.15 -19.92 10.95
CA ILE A 373 2.50 -18.50 10.94
C ILE A 373 2.86 -18.13 12.37
N GLN A 374 4.12 -17.75 12.58
CA GLN A 374 4.58 -17.30 13.88
C GLN A 374 3.80 -16.06 14.32
N ARG A 375 3.52 -15.99 15.63
CA ARG A 375 2.94 -14.78 16.21
C ARG A 375 3.87 -13.59 15.97
N ALA A 376 3.31 -12.47 15.56
CA ALA A 376 4.09 -11.24 15.45
C ALA A 376 4.65 -10.85 16.82
N ASN A 377 5.90 -10.39 16.85
CA ASN A 377 6.53 -9.89 18.09
C ASN A 377 5.73 -8.75 18.73
N ARG A 378 4.86 -8.08 17.95
CA ARG A 378 3.98 -7.01 18.42
C ARG A 378 2.61 -7.07 17.75
N THR A 379 1.57 -6.93 18.57
CA THR A 379 0.18 -6.74 18.12
C THR A 379 -0.35 -5.45 18.74
N VAL A 380 -0.80 -4.52 17.92
CA VAL A 380 -1.52 -3.34 18.40
C VAL A 380 -2.97 -3.74 18.58
N TYR A 381 -3.39 -3.95 19.83
CA TYR A 381 -4.76 -4.31 20.12
C TYR A 381 -5.66 -3.06 20.10
N VAL A 382 -6.58 -3.04 19.14
CA VAL A 382 -7.66 -2.07 19.08
C VAL A 382 -8.96 -2.83 19.30
N GLN A 383 -9.87 -2.26 20.08
CA GLN A 383 -11.20 -2.82 20.25
C GLN A 383 -11.90 -2.86 18.88
N PRO A 384 -12.29 -4.03 18.37
CA PRO A 384 -12.89 -4.12 17.06
C PRO A 384 -14.30 -3.55 17.09
N ILE A 385 -14.68 -2.91 15.98
CA ILE A 385 -16.05 -2.54 15.68
C ILE A 385 -16.90 -3.82 15.68
N ASN A 386 -18.14 -3.73 16.17
CA ASN A 386 -19.05 -4.86 16.19
C ASN A 386 -20.41 -4.44 15.65
N VAL A 387 -20.87 -5.12 14.59
CA VAL A 387 -22.14 -4.83 13.90
C VAL A 387 -23.35 -5.05 14.82
N HIS A 388 -23.27 -5.99 15.77
CA HIS A 388 -24.36 -6.33 16.68
C HIS A 388 -24.39 -5.48 17.96
N LYS A 389 -23.41 -4.60 18.17
CA LYS A 389 -23.35 -3.72 19.34
C LYS A 389 -23.88 -2.32 19.04
N SER A 390 -24.13 -1.56 20.09
CA SER A 390 -24.67 -0.20 19.99
C SER A 390 -23.71 0.76 19.27
N LEU A 391 -24.27 1.81 18.66
CA LEU A 391 -23.51 2.86 17.99
C LEU A 391 -22.46 3.52 18.91
N LEU A 392 -22.81 3.70 20.19
CA LEU A 392 -21.90 4.26 21.20
C LEU A 392 -20.66 3.38 21.44
N TYR A 393 -20.84 2.05 21.41
CA TYR A 393 -19.72 1.10 21.48
C TYR A 393 -18.78 1.27 20.27
N ASN A 394 -19.34 1.40 19.07
CA ASN A 394 -18.55 1.58 17.84
C ASN A 394 -17.84 2.93 17.82
N ILE A 395 -18.48 4.02 18.27
CA ILE A 395 -17.82 5.34 18.43
C ILE A 395 -16.65 5.23 19.41
N LYS A 396 -16.84 4.59 20.57
CA LYS A 396 -15.75 4.40 21.54
C LYS A 396 -14.59 3.61 20.95
N SER A 397 -14.89 2.58 20.17
CA SER A 397 -13.89 1.76 19.47
C SER A 397 -13.09 2.58 18.45
N ILE A 398 -13.76 3.44 17.68
CA ILE A 398 -13.11 4.37 16.74
C ILE A 398 -12.21 5.37 17.49
N LEU A 399 -12.71 6.00 18.55
CA LEU A 399 -11.92 6.94 19.36
C LEU A 399 -10.70 6.28 19.99
N GLN A 400 -10.84 5.03 20.45
CA GLN A 400 -9.71 4.24 20.92
C GLN A 400 -8.71 3.97 19.79
N ALA A 401 -9.17 3.60 18.60
CA ALA A 401 -8.31 3.38 17.44
C ALA A 401 -7.50 4.65 17.09
N VAL A 402 -8.16 5.81 17.07
CA VAL A 402 -7.53 7.11 16.82
C VAL A 402 -6.50 7.45 17.90
N ASN A 403 -6.84 7.23 19.17
CA ASN A 403 -5.92 7.43 20.29
C ASN A 403 -4.68 6.54 20.16
N VAL A 404 -4.88 5.26 19.83
CA VAL A 404 -3.78 4.32 19.58
C VAL A 404 -2.96 4.75 18.37
N PHE A 405 -3.58 5.21 17.29
CA PHE A 405 -2.84 5.68 16.13
C PHE A 405 -1.91 6.85 16.48
N PHE A 406 -2.39 7.89 17.15
CA PHE A 406 -1.59 9.09 17.40
C PHE A 406 -0.65 9.00 18.61
N PHE A 407 -1.01 8.24 19.64
CA PHE A 407 -0.34 8.29 20.95
C PHE A 407 0.28 6.95 21.39
N TYR A 408 0.27 5.93 20.55
CA TYR A 408 1.01 4.68 20.78
C TYR A 408 2.44 4.84 20.24
N PRO A 409 3.48 4.32 20.91
CA PRO A 409 3.51 3.23 21.88
C PRO A 409 3.46 3.65 23.34
N ARG A 410 2.66 2.94 24.14
CA ARG A 410 2.77 2.99 25.61
C ARG A 410 4.02 2.25 26.11
N ASP A 411 4.47 1.22 25.37
CA ASP A 411 5.68 0.45 25.65
C ASP A 411 6.56 0.37 24.40
N ILE A 412 7.76 0.96 24.43
CA ILE A 412 8.73 0.88 23.34
C ILE A 412 9.45 -0.47 23.43
N LYS A 413 9.25 -1.38 22.47
CA LYS A 413 9.92 -2.69 22.43
C LYS A 413 11.04 -2.76 21.40
N ASN A 414 10.96 -1.96 20.34
CA ASN A 414 11.98 -1.89 19.30
C ASN A 414 12.15 -0.46 18.77
N ILE A 415 13.19 -0.23 17.98
CA ILE A 415 13.48 1.09 17.39
C ILE A 415 12.38 1.55 16.43
N MET A 416 11.70 0.61 15.75
CA MET A 416 10.62 0.93 14.82
C MET A 416 9.42 1.55 15.54
N ASP A 417 9.17 1.14 16.79
CA ASP A 417 8.13 1.71 17.63
C ASP A 417 8.39 3.19 17.93
N VAL A 418 9.65 3.57 18.16
CA VAL A 418 10.07 4.96 18.38
C VAL A 418 9.91 5.78 17.10
N VAL A 419 10.30 5.19 15.96
CA VAL A 419 10.23 5.84 14.66
C VAL A 419 8.77 6.13 14.27
N VAL A 420 7.88 5.16 14.43
CA VAL A 420 6.43 5.32 14.18
C VAL A 420 5.82 6.33 15.15
N TRP A 421 6.19 6.29 16.43
CA TRP A 421 5.71 7.28 17.41
C TRP A 421 6.09 8.70 17.05
N PHE A 422 7.36 8.91 16.68
CA PHE A 422 7.88 10.21 16.29
C PHE A 422 7.17 10.71 15.03
N GLU A 423 6.95 9.84 14.04
CA GLU A 423 6.15 10.15 12.85
C GLU A 423 4.74 10.60 13.25
N ASN A 424 4.05 9.87 14.12
CA ASN A 424 2.70 10.21 14.56
C ASN A 424 2.63 11.50 15.36
N ILE A 425 3.59 11.76 16.26
CA ILE A 425 3.68 13.03 16.99
C ILE A 425 3.93 14.19 16.03
N LEU A 426 4.84 14.01 15.07
CA LEU A 426 5.09 15.02 14.05
C LEU A 426 3.79 15.30 13.29
N ILE A 427 3.05 14.27 12.88
CA ILE A 427 1.73 14.42 12.24
C ILE A 427 0.77 15.24 13.11
N VAL A 428 0.67 14.96 14.42
CA VAL A 428 -0.19 15.72 15.35
C VAL A 428 0.28 17.17 15.48
N ILE A 429 1.58 17.42 15.68
CA ILE A 429 2.13 18.77 15.78
C ILE A 429 1.80 19.55 14.52
N LEU A 430 1.98 18.93 13.35
CA LEU A 430 1.67 19.53 12.07
C LEU A 430 0.17 19.84 11.95
N LEU A 431 -0.73 18.94 12.36
CA LEU A 431 -2.18 19.18 12.42
C LEU A 431 -2.55 20.32 13.39
N VAL A 432 -1.94 20.36 14.57
CA VAL A 432 -2.18 21.42 15.56
C VAL A 432 -1.66 22.75 15.06
N MET A 433 -0.48 22.80 14.44
CA MET A 433 0.06 24.00 13.82
C MET A 433 -0.90 24.53 12.76
N VAL A 434 -1.47 23.63 11.96
CA VAL A 434 -2.47 23.97 10.94
C VAL A 434 -3.69 24.60 11.57
N VAL A 435 -4.29 23.95 12.56
CA VAL A 435 -5.52 24.41 13.22
C VAL A 435 -5.29 25.68 14.05
N GLY A 436 -4.14 25.80 14.70
CA GLY A 436 -3.79 26.92 15.58
C GLY A 436 -3.39 28.21 14.84
N ASN A 437 -2.78 28.12 13.66
CA ASN A 437 -2.35 29.30 12.90
C ASN A 437 -3.43 29.90 11.97
N PHE A 438 -4.71 29.53 12.12
CA PHE A 438 -5.80 30.06 11.29
C PHE A 438 -6.05 31.57 11.47
N LYS A 439 -5.50 32.22 12.51
CA LYS A 439 -5.80 33.63 12.82
C LYS A 439 -4.62 34.62 12.81
N ALA A 440 -3.37 34.20 12.97
CA ALA A 440 -2.30 35.13 13.42
C ALA A 440 -1.13 35.40 12.45
N TYR A 441 -0.93 34.59 11.40
CA TYR A 441 0.16 34.80 10.43
C TYR A 441 -0.31 34.49 9.01
N PRO A 442 0.36 34.98 7.96
CA PRO A 442 0.10 34.54 6.59
C PRO A 442 0.53 33.06 6.42
N LEU A 443 -0.27 32.13 6.95
CA LEU A 443 -0.94 31.00 6.33
C LEU A 443 -0.33 30.40 5.04
N TYR A 444 0.99 30.21 5.00
CA TYR A 444 1.66 29.63 3.83
C TYR A 444 2.42 28.34 4.17
N HIS A 445 3.09 28.29 5.33
CA HIS A 445 3.82 27.10 5.76
C HIS A 445 2.93 26.01 6.35
N THR A 446 1.81 26.38 6.97
CA THR A 446 0.87 25.43 7.59
C THR A 446 0.06 24.63 6.57
N TYR A 447 -0.37 25.20 5.45
CA TYR A 447 -1.12 24.42 4.46
C TYR A 447 -0.26 23.43 3.66
N ILE A 448 1.03 23.73 3.48
CA ILE A 448 2.00 22.77 2.95
C ILE A 448 2.08 21.54 3.87
N LEU A 449 2.02 21.75 5.18
CA LEU A 449 1.98 20.67 6.17
C LEU A 449 0.66 19.89 6.09
N VAL A 450 -0.52 20.52 5.92
CA VAL A 450 -1.80 19.81 5.71
C VAL A 450 -1.75 18.84 4.52
N LEU A 451 -1.12 19.25 3.43
CA LEU A 451 -1.09 18.45 2.21
C LEU A 451 0.04 17.42 2.20
N ILE A 452 1.06 17.57 3.06
CA ILE A 452 2.05 16.52 3.34
C ILE A 452 1.51 15.47 4.31
N LEU A 453 0.53 15.84 5.16
CA LEU A 453 -0.15 14.96 6.11
C LEU A 453 -1.28 14.12 5.51
N TYR A 454 -1.74 14.49 4.30
CA TYR A 454 -2.73 13.77 3.51
C TYR A 454 -2.05 12.91 2.46
#